data_AF-A0A3S0ID87-F1
#
_entry.id   AF-A0A3S0ID87-F1
#
_cell.length_a   1.000
_cell.length_b   1.000
_cell.length_c   1.000
_cell.angle_alpha   90.00
_cell.angle_beta   90.00
_cell.angle_gamma   90.00
#
_symmetry.space_group_name_H-M   'P 1'
#
loop_
_entity.id
_entity.type
_entity.pdbx_description
1 polymer ?
#
loop_
_entity_poly.entity_id
_entity_poly.type
_entity_poly.pdbx_seq_one_letter_code
_entity_poly.pdbx_strand_id
1 'polypeptide(L)'
;MLQVIDFNNQVKNQILTLENKCSDMCKRMEEKHRDEFQKLDAHLTIECLRTLKGKIVDQTSMFEPCYESFIEIGIEKDEESYPNAYIPIWRCKSELFHKVGYMTKYSFLEIEKKVDYMIQEMLQERLEEID
;
A
#
# COMPACT_ATOMS: atom_id res chain seq x y z
N MET A 1 -10.94 9.50 -2.44
CA MET A 1 -10.04 9.92 -1.34
C MET A 1 -10.64 11.15 -0.67
N LEU A 2 -10.43 11.31 0.62
CA LEU A 2 -10.85 12.46 1.43
C LEU A 2 -9.78 13.55 1.34
N GLN A 3 -10.20 14.77 0.99
CA GLN A 3 -9.30 15.91 0.91
C GLN A 3 -9.00 16.46 2.31
N VAL A 4 -7.75 16.85 2.55
CA VAL A 4 -7.28 17.44 3.80
C VAL A 4 -6.53 18.73 3.49
N ILE A 5 -7.00 19.83 4.09
CA ILE A 5 -6.42 21.16 3.92
C ILE A 5 -5.78 21.71 5.21
N ASP A 6 -6.14 21.15 6.36
CA ASP A 6 -5.59 21.54 7.66
C ASP A 6 -4.51 20.54 8.10
N PHE A 7 -3.24 20.96 8.00
CA PHE A 7 -2.08 20.12 8.31
C PHE A 7 -1.65 20.32 9.76
N ASN A 8 -2.36 19.66 10.66
CA ASN A 8 -2.11 19.73 12.09
C ASN A 8 -1.58 18.39 12.65
N ASN A 9 -1.21 18.38 13.94
CA ASN A 9 -0.69 17.18 14.60
C ASN A 9 -1.72 16.05 14.72
N GLN A 10 -3.02 16.37 14.78
CA GLN A 10 -4.07 15.36 14.83
C GLN A 10 -4.13 14.58 13.51
N VAL A 11 -4.17 15.28 12.37
CA VAL A 11 -4.12 14.69 11.02
C VAL A 11 -2.85 13.86 10.85
N LYS A 12 -1.69 14.42 11.25
CA LYS A 12 -0.43 13.69 11.24
C LYS A 12 -0.54 12.35 11.99
N ASN A 13 -1.03 12.36 13.22
CA ASN A 13 -1.17 11.15 14.02
C ASN A 13 -2.15 10.14 13.40
N GLN A 14 -3.25 10.61 12.78
CA GLN A 14 -4.20 9.75 12.10
C GLN A 14 -3.56 9.02 10.91
N ILE A 15 -2.83 9.74 10.06
CA ILE A 15 -2.14 9.17 8.89
C ILE A 15 -1.08 8.16 9.35
N LEU A 16 -0.23 8.53 10.31
CA LEU A 16 0.82 7.64 10.81
C LEU A 16 0.23 6.37 11.45
N THR A 17 -0.86 6.50 12.20
CA THR A 17 -1.55 5.35 12.78
C THR A 17 -2.09 4.42 11.69
N LEU A 18 -2.64 5.00 10.61
CA LEU A 18 -3.16 4.22 9.49
C LEU A 18 -2.02 3.52 8.72
N GLU A 19 -0.95 4.24 8.37
CA GLU A 19 0.23 3.68 7.69
C GLU A 19 0.86 2.54 8.50
N ASN A 20 1.02 2.70 9.82
CA ASN A 20 1.58 1.67 10.67
C ASN A 20 0.67 0.42 10.74
N LYS A 21 -0.64 0.62 10.91
CA LYS A 21 -1.61 -0.49 10.84
C LYS A 21 -1.56 -1.21 9.51
N CYS A 22 -1.43 -0.47 8.41
CA CYS A 22 -1.28 -1.05 7.07
C CYS A 22 0.01 -1.85 6.97
N SER A 23 1.15 -1.33 7.44
CA SER A 23 2.43 -2.06 7.45
C SER A 23 2.36 -3.37 8.24
N ASP A 24 1.75 -3.36 9.42
CA ASP A 24 1.55 -4.58 10.21
C ASP A 24 0.58 -5.57 9.54
N MET A 25 -0.45 -5.06 8.88
CA MET A 25 -1.40 -5.87 8.12
C MET A 25 -0.76 -6.53 6.90
N CYS A 26 0.07 -5.80 6.15
CA CYS A 26 0.81 -6.34 5.01
C CYS A 26 1.65 -7.56 5.41
N LYS A 27 2.45 -7.44 6.47
CA LYS A 27 3.28 -8.54 6.99
C LYS A 27 2.45 -9.77 7.38
N ARG A 28 1.30 -9.56 8.05
CA ARG A 28 0.40 -10.67 8.43
C ARG A 28 -0.22 -11.35 7.21
N MET A 29 -0.60 -10.59 6.20
CA MET A 29 -1.20 -11.13 4.98
C MET A 29 -0.18 -11.89 4.14
N GLU A 30 1.05 -11.37 4.04
CA GLU A 30 2.13 -12.05 3.35
C GLU A 30 2.46 -13.40 4.00
N GLU A 31 2.58 -13.44 5.34
CA GLU A 31 2.79 -14.67 6.09
C GLU A 31 1.61 -15.65 5.91
N LYS A 32 0.37 -15.15 5.98
CA LYS A 32 -0.86 -15.96 5.85
C LYS A 32 -0.91 -16.71 4.52
N HIS A 33 -0.47 -16.07 3.43
CA HIS A 33 -0.58 -16.61 2.07
C HIS A 33 0.73 -17.17 1.51
N ARG A 34 1.83 -17.12 2.29
CA ARG A 34 3.17 -17.55 1.86
C ARG A 34 3.16 -18.96 1.24
N ASP A 35 2.59 -19.93 1.94
CA ASP A 35 2.61 -21.33 1.53
C ASP A 35 1.83 -21.58 0.22
N GLU A 36 0.80 -20.76 -0.06
CA GLU A 36 -0.01 -20.90 -1.27
C GLU A 36 0.80 -20.47 -2.51
N PHE A 37 1.49 -19.32 -2.43
CA PHE A 37 2.34 -18.84 -3.51
C PHE A 37 3.61 -19.69 -3.69
N GLN A 38 4.20 -20.18 -2.60
CA GLN A 38 5.39 -21.05 -2.68
C GLN A 38 5.13 -22.35 -3.43
N LYS A 39 3.92 -22.92 -3.32
CA LYS A 39 3.52 -24.12 -4.09
C LYS A 39 3.46 -23.87 -5.60
N LEU A 40 3.37 -22.61 -6.01
CA LEU A 40 3.31 -22.15 -7.40
C LEU A 40 4.64 -21.59 -7.88
N ASP A 41 5.74 -21.85 -7.13
CA ASP A 41 7.08 -21.35 -7.41
C ASP A 41 7.10 -19.80 -7.54
N ALA A 42 6.42 -19.15 -6.61
CA ALA A 42 6.24 -17.71 -6.56
C ALA A 42 6.35 -17.20 -5.12
N HIS A 43 6.75 -15.95 -4.94
CA HIS A 43 6.76 -15.29 -3.64
C HIS A 43 5.82 -14.09 -3.67
N LEU A 44 4.78 -14.11 -2.84
CA LEU A 44 3.92 -12.94 -2.63
C LEU A 44 4.69 -11.88 -1.84
N THR A 45 4.69 -10.65 -2.34
CA THR A 45 5.23 -9.50 -1.63
C THR A 45 4.12 -8.49 -1.35
N ILE A 46 4.04 -8.00 -0.11
CA ILE A 46 3.06 -6.99 0.29
C ILE A 46 3.76 -5.93 1.13
N GLU A 47 3.86 -4.72 0.61
CA GLU A 47 4.60 -3.66 1.28
C GLU A 47 3.78 -2.38 1.42
N CYS A 48 3.82 -1.79 2.61
CA CYS A 48 3.30 -0.43 2.82
C CYS A 48 4.47 0.55 2.68
N LEU A 49 4.56 1.18 1.51
CA LEU A 49 5.67 2.04 1.13
C LEU A 49 5.32 3.52 1.33
N ARG A 50 6.39 4.32 1.46
CA ARG A 50 6.35 5.78 1.51
C ARG A 50 7.35 6.31 0.52
N THR A 51 6.92 7.21 -0.35
CA THR A 51 7.75 7.79 -1.39
C THR A 51 7.66 9.31 -1.38
N LEU A 52 8.75 9.97 -1.80
CA LEU A 52 8.80 11.38 -2.15
C LEU A 52 9.38 11.49 -3.55
N LYS A 53 8.57 11.92 -4.52
CA LYS A 53 8.96 11.95 -5.94
C LYS A 53 9.49 10.58 -6.42
N GLY A 54 8.84 9.50 -6.00
CA GLY A 54 9.18 8.12 -6.37
C GLY A 54 10.38 7.51 -5.63
N LYS A 55 11.03 8.24 -4.71
CA LYS A 55 12.11 7.68 -3.87
C LYS A 55 11.57 7.27 -2.51
N ILE A 56 11.97 6.11 -2.00
CA ILE A 56 11.58 5.66 -0.65
C ILE A 56 12.06 6.66 0.40
N VAL A 57 11.17 7.04 1.31
CA VAL A 57 11.43 7.99 2.39
C VAL A 57 10.84 7.51 3.71
N ASP A 58 11.25 8.14 4.80
CA ASP A 58 10.62 7.95 6.10
C ASP A 58 9.36 8.81 6.28
N GLN A 59 8.75 8.70 7.46
CA GLN A 59 7.53 9.41 7.83
C GLN A 59 7.71 10.93 8.07
N THR A 60 8.94 11.44 8.13
CA THR A 60 9.18 12.87 8.42
C THR A 60 8.72 13.78 7.29
N SER A 61 8.67 13.23 6.06
CA SER A 61 8.31 13.95 4.84
C SER A 61 6.84 13.86 4.47
N MET A 62 5.96 13.33 5.34
CA MET A 62 4.55 13.04 5.02
C MET A 62 3.72 14.22 4.49
N PHE A 63 4.21 15.42 4.77
CA PHE A 63 3.58 16.70 4.51
C PHE A 63 4.33 17.47 3.41
N GLU A 64 5.35 16.88 2.80
CA GLU A 64 6.05 17.46 1.66
C GLU A 64 5.25 17.24 0.36
N PRO A 65 5.25 18.20 -0.57
CA PRO A 65 4.69 17.99 -1.90
C PRO A 65 5.33 16.78 -2.59
N CYS A 66 4.51 15.98 -3.28
CA CYS A 66 4.89 14.72 -3.91
C CYS A 66 5.18 13.58 -2.93
N TYR A 67 4.88 13.73 -1.63
CA TYR A 67 4.82 12.59 -0.73
C TYR A 67 3.63 11.70 -1.10
N GLU A 68 3.83 10.39 -1.09
CA GLU A 68 2.78 9.40 -1.24
C GLU A 68 3.09 8.16 -0.42
N SER A 69 2.06 7.59 0.21
CA SER A 69 2.11 6.30 0.88
C SER A 69 1.00 5.41 0.33
N PHE A 70 1.32 4.13 0.18
CA PHE A 70 0.48 3.17 -0.49
C PHE A 70 0.87 1.75 -0.09
N ILE A 71 -0.04 0.82 -0.34
CA ILE A 71 0.24 -0.61 -0.30
C ILE A 71 0.53 -1.05 -1.72
N GLU A 72 1.67 -1.69 -1.92
CA GLU A 72 2.02 -2.41 -3.14
C GLU A 72 1.87 -3.91 -2.86
N ILE A 73 1.24 -4.60 -3.81
CA ILE A 73 1.05 -6.06 -3.79
C ILE A 73 1.66 -6.58 -5.08
N GLY A 74 2.57 -7.53 -4.97
CA GLY A 74 3.29 -8.08 -6.11
C GLY A 74 3.65 -9.54 -5.94
N ILE A 75 4.23 -10.09 -6.99
CA ILE A 75 4.82 -11.42 -7.00
C ILE A 75 6.27 -11.28 -7.42
N GLU A 76 7.16 -11.91 -6.66
CA GLU A 76 8.53 -12.15 -7.07
C GLU A 76 8.67 -13.58 -7.60
N LYS A 77 9.25 -13.71 -8.79
CA LYS A 77 9.58 -14.99 -9.41
C LYS A 77 10.82 -14.80 -10.28
N ASP A 78 11.75 -15.76 -10.23
CA ASP A 78 12.99 -15.73 -11.03
C ASP A 78 13.81 -14.42 -10.88
N GLU A 79 13.85 -13.86 -9.67
CA GLU A 79 14.48 -12.56 -9.35
C GLU A 79 13.80 -11.33 -10.02
N GLU A 80 12.66 -11.52 -10.68
CA GLU A 80 11.85 -10.45 -11.24
C GLU A 80 10.66 -10.14 -10.33
N SER A 81 10.44 -8.85 -10.09
CA SER A 81 9.33 -8.35 -9.26
C SER A 81 8.23 -7.78 -10.16
N TYR A 82 7.03 -8.31 -10.00
CA TYR A 82 5.84 -7.93 -10.74
C TYR A 82 4.87 -7.24 -9.79
N PRO A 83 4.76 -5.90 -9.81
CA PRO A 83 3.74 -5.20 -9.05
C PRO A 83 2.38 -5.41 -9.71
N ASN A 84 1.46 -6.06 -8.99
CA ASN A 84 0.13 -6.40 -9.49
C ASN A 84 -0.93 -5.40 -9.04
N ALA A 85 -0.81 -4.86 -7.82
CA ALA A 85 -1.80 -3.94 -7.30
C ALA A 85 -1.21 -2.82 -6.45
N TYR A 86 -1.94 -1.71 -6.44
CA TYR A 86 -1.59 -0.47 -5.76
C TYR A 86 -2.82 0.07 -5.01
N ILE A 87 -2.70 0.28 -3.70
CA ILE A 87 -3.75 0.86 -2.86
C ILE A 87 -3.23 2.15 -2.19
N PRO A 88 -3.70 3.34 -2.60
CA PRO A 88 -3.25 4.59 -2.00
C PRO A 88 -3.76 4.75 -0.56
N ILE A 89 -2.88 5.19 0.34
CA ILE A 89 -3.20 5.51 1.74
C ILE A 89 -3.27 7.02 1.94
N TRP A 90 -2.17 7.73 1.65
CA TRP A 90 -2.06 9.16 1.82
C TRP A 90 -1.13 9.76 0.77
N ARG A 91 -1.52 10.88 0.17
CA ARG A 91 -0.64 11.66 -0.72
C ARG A 91 -0.77 13.15 -0.47
N CYS A 92 0.34 13.86 -0.67
CA CYS A 92 0.41 15.30 -0.54
C CYS A 92 0.79 15.92 -1.89
N LYS A 93 -0.02 16.88 -2.35
CA LYS A 93 0.16 17.60 -3.61
C LYS A 93 0.26 19.10 -3.37
N SER A 94 0.87 19.77 -4.35
CA SER A 94 0.80 21.23 -4.47
C SER A 94 -0.18 21.55 -5.58
N GLU A 95 -1.29 22.20 -5.24
CA GLU A 95 -2.33 22.64 -6.19
C GLU A 95 -2.47 24.15 -6.08
N LEU A 96 -2.24 24.87 -7.19
CA LEU A 96 -2.34 26.34 -7.24
C LEU A 96 -1.59 27.04 -6.09
N PHE A 97 -0.35 26.62 -5.82
CA PHE A 97 0.51 27.11 -4.72
C PHE A 97 0.03 26.78 -3.30
N HIS A 98 -1.07 26.05 -3.15
CA HIS A 98 -1.55 25.54 -1.87
C HIS A 98 -1.20 24.07 -1.72
N LYS A 99 -0.82 23.70 -0.50
CA LYS A 99 -0.61 22.30 -0.13
C LYS A 99 -1.96 21.64 0.12
N VAL A 100 -2.18 20.48 -0.49
CA VAL A 100 -3.43 19.71 -0.39
C VAL A 100 -3.11 18.24 -0.17
N GLY A 101 -3.71 17.67 0.85
CA GLY A 101 -3.57 16.27 1.20
C GLY A 101 -4.76 15.45 0.73
N TYR A 102 -4.54 14.18 0.42
CA TYR A 102 -5.58 13.23 0.09
C TYR A 102 -5.35 11.95 0.87
N MET A 103 -6.26 11.65 1.79
CA MET A 103 -6.29 10.42 2.55
C MET A 103 -7.26 9.43 1.90
N THR A 104 -6.99 8.14 2.01
CA THR A 104 -7.95 7.13 1.60
C THR A 104 -9.29 7.32 2.31
N LYS A 105 -10.38 7.00 1.61
CA LYS A 105 -11.74 7.02 2.20
C LYS A 105 -12.10 5.70 2.86
N TYR A 106 -11.29 4.67 2.62
CA TYR A 106 -11.52 3.34 3.14
C TYR A 106 -11.08 3.28 4.60
N SER A 107 -11.91 2.66 5.43
CA SER A 107 -11.52 2.22 6.75
C SER A 107 -10.42 1.16 6.66
N PHE A 108 -9.71 0.95 7.76
CA PHE A 108 -8.69 -0.08 7.84
C PHE A 108 -9.24 -1.48 7.46
N LEU A 109 -10.45 -1.82 7.90
CA LEU A 109 -11.08 -3.10 7.57
C LEU A 109 -11.42 -3.23 6.08
N GLU A 110 -11.79 -2.13 5.42
CA GLU A 110 -12.03 -2.14 3.97
C GLU A 110 -10.73 -2.27 3.18
N ILE A 111 -9.62 -1.68 3.67
CA ILE A 111 -8.30 -1.85 3.08
C ILE A 111 -7.85 -3.30 3.22
N GLU A 112 -7.99 -3.89 4.41
CA GLU A 112 -7.63 -5.29 4.67
C GLU A 112 -8.40 -6.25 3.75
N LYS A 113 -9.72 -6.05 3.59
CA LYS A 113 -10.54 -6.82 2.65
C LYS A 113 -10.12 -6.64 1.19
N LYS A 114 -9.71 -5.43 0.81
CA LYS A 114 -9.22 -5.15 -0.55
C LYS A 114 -7.90 -5.87 -0.84
N VAL A 115 -6.98 -5.86 0.12
CA VAL A 115 -5.71 -6.60 0.02
C VAL A 115 -6.00 -8.09 -0.12
N ASP A 116 -6.82 -8.66 0.76
CA ASP A 116 -7.19 -10.08 0.72
C ASP A 116 -7.82 -10.46 -0.63
N TYR A 117 -8.77 -9.66 -1.13
CA TYR A 117 -9.39 -9.86 -2.44
C TYR A 117 -8.37 -9.87 -3.59
N MET A 118 -7.45 -8.91 -3.62
CA MET A 118 -6.39 -8.83 -4.65
C MET A 118 -5.46 -10.05 -4.60
N ILE A 119 -5.09 -10.52 -3.41
CA ILE A 119 -4.27 -11.73 -3.25
C ILE A 119 -5.00 -12.95 -3.80
N GLN A 120 -6.30 -13.09 -3.52
CA GLN A 120 -7.11 -14.20 -4.03
C GLN A 120 -7.24 -14.16 -5.55
N GLU A 121 -7.44 -12.98 -6.16
CA GLU A 121 -7.42 -12.84 -7.62
C GLU A 121 -6.06 -13.27 -8.21
N MET A 122 -4.96 -12.79 -7.64
CA MET A 122 -3.61 -13.16 -8.07
C MET A 122 -3.35 -14.67 -7.94
N LEU A 123 -3.82 -15.30 -6.87
CA LEU A 123 -3.68 -16.74 -6.66
C LEU A 123 -4.50 -17.53 -7.70
N GLN A 124 -5.73 -17.11 -7.97
CA GLN A 124 -6.61 -17.74 -8.95
C GLN A 124 -6.02 -17.66 -10.37
N GLU A 125 -5.54 -16.48 -10.78
CA GLU A 125 -4.89 -16.29 -12.09
C GLU A 125 -3.70 -17.25 -12.28
N ARG A 126 -2.89 -17.45 -11.23
CA ARG A 126 -1.75 -18.38 -11.27
C ARG A 126 -2.16 -19.85 -11.34
N LEU A 127 -3.24 -20.23 -10.68
CA LEU A 127 -3.75 -21.60 -10.79
C LEU A 127 -4.23 -21.89 -12.21
N GLU A 128 -4.85 -20.92 -12.88
CA GLU A 128 -5.29 -21.02 -14.27
C GLU A 128 -4.14 -21.05 -15.29
N GLU A 129 -2.95 -20.55 -14.95
CA GLU A 129 -1.74 -20.64 -15.80
C GLU A 129 -1.09 -22.04 -15.82
N ILE A 130 -1.34 -22.84 -14.79
CA ILE A 130 -0.71 -24.16 -14.59
C ILE A 130 -1.57 -25.31 -15.12
N ASP A 131 -2.89 -25.12 -15.20
CA ASP A 131 -3.87 -26.07 -15.77
C ASP A 131 -3.91 -26.05 -17.31
#